data_AF-A0A7V8FLK8-F1
#
_entry.id   AF-A0A7V8FLK8-F1
#
_cell.length_a   1.000
_cell.length_b   1.000
_cell.length_c   1.000
_cell.angle_alpha   90.00
_cell.angle_beta   90.00
_cell.angle_gamma   90.00
#
_symmetry.space_group_name_H-M   'P 1'
#
loop_
_entity.id
_entity.type
_entity.pdbx_description
1 polymer ?
#
loop_
_entity_poly.entity_id
_entity_poly.type
_entity_poly.pdbx_seq_one_letter_code
_entity_poly.pdbx_strand_id
1 'polypeptide(L)'
;MTKRLLELDALRGLMLVLMTLTHLPTRLTTPTGQPFGFVSAAEGFVLLSAFMAGMVYSRRGLRDGLRSMRRSLRARAIKVYLCQVATLVFLFTIFAGLAVRREQPAATGLLSFYFDHPVMAWFSSLTLIYGPPLLDILPIYVLFMAVSPAILSRGLRHGWGAILTASAVLWFAAQFGFGNWLYLVVANAIDLRVPLNQTGAFSIWAWQFLWILGLWLGAAKAQGQADLFKFPAWGVAVSVGLAVYFMTWRHYTGQAPFGGDMVRNL
;
A
#
# COMPACT_ATOMS: atom_id res chain seq x y z
N MET A 1 -28.89 5.66 -10.03
CA MET A 1 -27.69 5.11 -10.72
C MET A 1 -26.45 5.80 -10.18
N THR A 2 -25.44 5.04 -9.75
CA THR A 2 -24.19 5.62 -9.25
C THR A 2 -23.38 6.14 -10.44
N LYS A 3 -23.26 7.46 -10.59
CA LYS A 3 -22.40 8.05 -11.64
C LYS A 3 -20.95 7.60 -11.38
N ARG A 4 -20.35 6.90 -12.34
CA ARG A 4 -18.94 6.52 -12.30
C ARG A 4 -18.11 7.80 -12.28
N LEU A 5 -17.16 7.88 -11.36
CA LEU A 5 -16.27 9.04 -11.22
C LEU A 5 -15.04 8.79 -12.10
N LEU A 6 -15.09 9.31 -13.32
CA LEU A 6 -14.05 9.11 -14.33
C LEU A 6 -12.70 9.70 -13.88
N GLU A 7 -12.74 10.76 -13.08
CA GLU A 7 -11.59 11.44 -12.54
C GLU A 7 -10.79 10.52 -11.61
N LEU A 8 -11.47 9.75 -10.76
CA LEU A 8 -10.81 8.81 -9.85
C LEU A 8 -10.22 7.61 -10.59
N ASP A 9 -10.88 7.15 -11.65
CA ASP A 9 -10.35 6.09 -12.50
C ASP A 9 -9.13 6.58 -13.30
N ALA A 10 -9.17 7.81 -13.83
CA ALA A 10 -8.06 8.42 -14.53
C ALA A 10 -6.84 8.63 -13.61
N LEU A 11 -7.06 9.15 -12.39
CA LEU A 11 -6.00 9.33 -11.41
C LEU A 11 -5.36 7.99 -11.01
N ARG A 12 -6.16 6.93 -10.81
CA ARG A 12 -5.63 5.59 -10.54
C ARG A 12 -4.82 5.04 -11.71
N GLY A 13 -5.29 5.25 -12.94
CA GLY A 13 -4.53 4.92 -14.15
C GLY A 13 -3.20 5.66 -14.23
N LEU A 14 -3.21 6.96 -13.93
CA LEU A 14 -2.00 7.77 -13.85
C LEU A 14 -1.01 7.23 -12.81
N MET A 15 -1.48 6.83 -11.62
CA MET A 15 -0.59 6.24 -10.61
C MET A 15 0.08 4.97 -11.11
N LEU A 16 -0.62 4.10 -11.85
CA LEU A 16 -0.04 2.89 -12.44
C LEU A 16 1.02 3.21 -13.51
N VAL A 17 0.79 4.25 -14.32
CA VAL A 17 1.78 4.72 -15.31
C VAL A 17 3.02 5.24 -14.59
N LEU A 18 2.85 6.09 -13.57
CA LEU A 18 3.97 6.63 -12.79
C LEU A 18 4.76 5.50 -12.10
N MET A 19 4.10 4.56 -11.42
CA MET A 19 4.76 3.37 -10.84
C MET A 19 5.59 2.60 -11.88
N THR A 20 5.05 2.44 -13.09
CA THR A 20 5.78 1.76 -14.16
C THR A 20 7.05 2.53 -14.52
N LEU A 21 6.95 3.85 -14.73
CA LEU A 21 8.10 4.70 -15.06
C LEU A 21 9.16 4.72 -13.96
N THR A 22 8.74 4.62 -12.69
CA THR A 22 9.66 4.59 -11.54
C THR A 22 10.39 3.28 -11.39
N HIS A 23 9.85 2.18 -11.92
CA HIS A 23 10.48 0.87 -11.86
C HIS A 23 11.23 0.47 -13.13
N LEU A 24 11.12 1.25 -14.21
CA LEU A 24 11.94 1.06 -15.41
C LEU A 24 13.28 1.80 -15.26
N PRO A 25 14.43 1.20 -15.64
CA PRO A 25 15.74 1.84 -15.53
C PRO A 25 15.94 2.91 -16.62
N THR A 26 15.22 4.03 -16.50
CA THR A 26 15.17 5.10 -17.50
C THR A 26 15.42 6.46 -16.88
N ARG A 27 15.66 7.48 -17.71
CA ARG A 27 15.78 8.87 -17.24
C ARG A 27 14.50 9.41 -16.59
N LEU A 28 13.37 8.72 -16.78
CA LEU A 28 12.07 9.11 -16.24
C LEU A 28 11.90 8.69 -14.78
N THR A 29 12.71 7.77 -14.25
CA THR A 29 12.61 7.28 -12.87
C THR A 29 12.70 8.39 -11.82
N THR A 30 13.72 9.24 -11.92
CA THR A 30 13.98 10.32 -10.95
C THR A 30 12.86 11.35 -10.86
N PRO A 31 12.39 11.94 -11.98
CA PRO A 31 11.31 12.93 -11.94
C PRO A 31 9.95 12.32 -11.60
N THR A 32 9.70 11.04 -11.89
CA THR A 32 8.40 10.40 -11.64
C THR A 32 8.30 9.70 -10.27
N GLY A 33 9.43 9.44 -9.61
CA GLY A 33 9.50 8.73 -8.32
C GLY A 33 8.73 9.41 -7.20
N GLN A 34 8.95 10.72 -7.09
CA GLN A 34 8.51 11.55 -5.98
C GLN A 34 8.34 13.01 -6.49
N PRO A 35 7.40 13.23 -7.44
CA PRO A 35 7.26 14.52 -8.13
C PRO A 35 6.72 15.63 -7.22
N PHE A 36 6.03 15.28 -6.13
CA PHE A 36 5.38 16.23 -5.22
C PHE A 36 5.92 16.11 -3.80
N GLY A 37 7.23 16.30 -3.63
CA GLY A 37 7.91 16.02 -2.37
C GLY A 37 8.13 14.52 -2.17
N PHE A 38 8.26 14.06 -0.93
CA PHE A 38 8.43 12.63 -0.61
C PHE A 38 7.15 11.78 -0.80
N VAL A 39 6.28 12.16 -1.73
CA VAL A 39 5.05 11.44 -2.07
C VAL A 39 5.26 10.71 -3.39
N SER A 40 5.20 9.38 -3.36
CA SER A 40 5.28 8.55 -4.55
C SER A 40 3.90 8.26 -5.14
N ALA A 41 3.88 7.62 -6.31
CA ALA A 41 2.65 7.14 -6.93
C ALA A 41 1.96 6.06 -6.07
N ALA A 42 2.68 5.36 -5.19
CA ALA A 42 2.13 4.32 -4.35
C ALA A 42 1.18 4.85 -3.27
N GLU A 43 1.52 5.92 -2.57
CA GLU A 43 0.63 6.54 -1.58
C GLU A 43 -0.68 6.99 -2.24
N GLY A 44 -0.57 7.63 -3.41
CA GLY A 44 -1.72 8.04 -4.20
C GLY A 44 -2.60 6.86 -4.62
N PHE A 45 -1.99 5.78 -5.14
CA PHE A 45 -2.72 4.59 -5.57
C PHE A 45 -3.45 3.91 -4.42
N VAL A 46 -2.79 3.74 -3.27
CA VAL A 46 -3.34 3.08 -2.08
C VAL A 46 -4.49 3.91 -1.51
N LEU A 47 -4.31 5.22 -1.33
CA LEU A 47 -5.34 6.12 -0.82
C LEU A 47 -6.57 6.17 -1.75
N LEU A 48 -6.37 6.35 -3.06
CA LEU A 48 -7.47 6.39 -4.04
C LEU A 48 -8.21 5.06 -4.11
N SER A 49 -7.50 3.94 -4.05
CA SER A 49 -8.10 2.60 -4.07
C SER A 49 -8.93 2.35 -2.82
N ALA A 50 -8.42 2.73 -1.65
CA ALA A 50 -9.14 2.65 -0.40
C ALA A 50 -10.37 3.56 -0.38
N PHE A 51 -10.25 4.80 -0.89
CA PHE A 51 -11.37 5.72 -1.06
C PHE A 51 -12.48 5.16 -1.94
N MET A 52 -12.11 4.59 -3.09
CA MET A 52 -13.05 3.92 -3.99
C MET A 52 -13.71 2.71 -3.32
N ALA A 53 -12.94 1.89 -2.60
CA ALA A 53 -13.47 0.77 -1.84
C ALA A 53 -14.46 1.24 -0.77
N GLY A 54 -14.08 2.22 0.06
CA GLY A 54 -14.92 2.81 1.08
C GLY A 54 -16.21 3.35 0.50
N MET A 55 -16.16 4.04 -0.64
CA MET A 55 -17.35 4.61 -1.28
C MET A 55 -18.28 3.54 -1.88
N VAL A 56 -17.74 2.62 -2.69
CA VAL A 56 -18.54 1.61 -3.40
C VAL A 56 -19.14 0.61 -2.44
N TYR A 57 -18.34 0.11 -1.50
CA TYR A 57 -18.78 -0.93 -0.59
C TYR A 57 -19.63 -0.39 0.56
N SER A 58 -19.39 0.83 1.05
CA SER A 58 -20.33 1.46 2.00
C SER A 58 -21.68 1.69 1.37
N ARG A 59 -21.77 2.20 0.14
CA ARG A 59 -23.06 2.33 -0.59
C ARG A 59 -23.78 0.98 -0.68
N ARG A 60 -23.05 -0.08 -1.02
CA ARG A 60 -23.59 -1.44 -1.05
C ARG A 60 -24.07 -1.90 0.33
N GLY A 61 -23.33 -1.59 1.39
CA GLY A 61 -23.71 -1.91 2.77
C GLY A 61 -24.95 -1.16 3.24
N LEU A 62 -25.11 0.11 2.84
CA LEU A 62 -26.27 0.93 3.15
C LEU A 62 -27.52 0.48 2.37
N ARG A 63 -27.38 0.08 1.11
CA ARG A 63 -28.49 -0.34 0.24
C ARG A 63 -28.90 -1.80 0.43
N ASP A 64 -27.92 -2.71 0.46
CA ASP A 64 -28.13 -4.16 0.40
C ASP A 64 -27.75 -4.87 1.73
N GLY A 65 -27.42 -4.10 2.77
CA GLY A 65 -27.02 -4.59 4.08
C GLY A 65 -25.54 -5.02 4.20
N LEU A 66 -25.05 -5.06 5.45
CA LEU A 66 -23.64 -5.36 5.75
C LEU A 66 -23.19 -6.75 5.29
N ARG A 67 -24.09 -7.74 5.26
CA ARG A 67 -23.74 -9.10 4.79
C ARG A 67 -23.40 -9.11 3.30
N SER A 68 -24.17 -8.37 2.48
CA SER A 68 -23.92 -8.20 1.04
C SER A 68 -22.58 -7.48 0.80
N MET A 69 -22.31 -6.41 1.56
CA MET A 69 -21.04 -5.69 1.53
C MET A 69 -19.85 -6.61 1.85
N ARG A 70 -19.89 -7.33 2.98
CA ARG A 70 -18.82 -8.22 3.42
C ARG A 70 -18.54 -9.31 2.39
N ARG A 71 -19.58 -9.94 1.85
CA ARG A 71 -19.44 -10.98 0.80
C ARG A 71 -18.77 -10.42 -0.44
N SER A 72 -19.18 -9.23 -0.88
CA SER A 72 -18.63 -8.60 -2.08
C SER A 72 -17.17 -8.17 -1.92
N LEU A 73 -16.80 -7.60 -0.77
CA LEU A 73 -15.41 -7.25 -0.45
C LEU A 73 -14.52 -8.48 -0.36
N ARG A 74 -14.97 -9.52 0.36
CA ARG A 74 -14.21 -10.76 0.49
C ARG A 74 -13.99 -11.45 -0.86
N ALA A 75 -15.02 -11.50 -1.71
CA ALA A 75 -14.87 -12.01 -3.08
C ALA A 75 -13.84 -11.20 -3.89
N ARG A 76 -13.80 -9.87 -3.72
CA ARG A 76 -12.79 -9.02 -4.36
C ARG A 76 -11.39 -9.27 -3.80
N ALA A 77 -11.24 -9.36 -2.48
CA ALA A 77 -9.97 -9.65 -1.83
C ALA A 77 -9.40 -11.00 -2.30
N ILE A 78 -10.24 -12.04 -2.36
CA ILE A 78 -9.88 -13.36 -2.91
C ILE A 78 -9.43 -13.24 -4.37
N LYS A 79 -10.18 -12.49 -5.20
CA LYS A 79 -9.79 -12.29 -6.61
C LYS A 79 -8.41 -11.65 -6.74
N VAL A 80 -8.13 -10.61 -5.95
CA VAL A 80 -6.82 -9.95 -5.97
C VAL A 80 -5.73 -10.87 -5.46
N TYR A 81 -6.00 -11.66 -4.41
CA TYR A 81 -5.07 -12.69 -3.92
C TYR A 81 -4.78 -13.76 -4.99
N LEU A 82 -5.79 -14.23 -5.72
CA LEU A 82 -5.56 -15.19 -6.81
C LEU A 82 -4.74 -14.57 -7.96
N CYS A 83 -4.93 -13.28 -8.26
CA CYS A 83 -4.07 -12.55 -9.20
C CYS A 83 -2.63 -12.43 -8.69
N GLN A 84 -2.43 -12.19 -7.39
CA GLN A 84 -1.11 -12.21 -6.75
C GLN A 84 -0.45 -13.58 -6.93
N VAL A 85 -1.16 -14.66 -6.60
CA VAL A 85 -0.67 -16.04 -6.77
C VAL A 85 -0.30 -16.32 -8.23
N ALA A 86 -1.13 -15.93 -9.20
CA ALA A 86 -0.82 -16.09 -10.62
C ALA A 86 0.44 -15.31 -11.03
N THR A 87 0.64 -14.12 -10.48
CA THR A 87 1.83 -13.30 -10.75
C THR A 87 3.08 -13.92 -10.11
N LEU A 88 2.96 -14.50 -8.91
CA LEU A 88 4.04 -15.25 -8.27
C LEU A 88 4.43 -16.51 -9.04
N VAL A 89 3.44 -17.27 -9.55
CA VAL A 89 3.69 -18.40 -10.45
C VAL A 89 4.48 -17.94 -11.67
N PHE A 90 4.03 -16.86 -12.34
CA PHE A 90 4.74 -16.29 -13.47
C PHE A 90 6.17 -15.87 -13.11
N LEU A 91 6.35 -15.18 -11.97
CA LEU A 91 7.63 -14.67 -11.49
C LEU A 91 8.63 -15.81 -11.23
N PHE A 92 8.24 -16.80 -10.44
CA PHE A 92 9.13 -17.88 -10.01
C PHE A 92 9.35 -18.97 -11.06
N THR A 93 8.53 -19.02 -12.12
CA THR A 93 8.70 -20.01 -13.19
C THR A 93 9.28 -19.39 -14.45
N ILE A 94 8.47 -18.60 -15.17
CA ILE A 94 8.81 -18.07 -16.49
C ILE A 94 9.88 -16.98 -16.36
N PHE A 95 9.65 -15.99 -15.50
CA PHE A 95 10.58 -14.86 -15.38
C PHE A 95 11.91 -15.29 -14.77
N ALA A 96 11.91 -16.03 -13.66
CA ALA A 96 13.12 -16.56 -13.03
C ALA A 96 13.90 -17.47 -13.99
N GLY A 97 13.22 -18.37 -14.70
CA GLY A 97 13.85 -19.24 -15.70
C GLY A 97 14.48 -18.45 -16.86
N LEU A 98 13.80 -17.41 -17.35
CA LEU A 98 14.34 -16.54 -18.40
C LEU A 98 15.54 -15.73 -17.90
N ALA A 99 15.47 -15.20 -16.67
CA ALA A 99 16.55 -14.41 -16.07
C ALA A 99 17.85 -15.21 -15.95
N VAL A 100 17.76 -16.48 -15.54
CA VAL A 100 18.90 -17.40 -15.49
C VAL A 100 19.40 -17.71 -16.91
N ARG A 101 18.50 -18.09 -17.83
CA ARG A 101 18.88 -18.46 -19.21
C ARG A 101 19.50 -17.32 -20.02
N ARG A 102 19.17 -16.07 -19.70
CA ARG A 102 19.67 -14.87 -20.38
C ARG A 102 20.79 -14.18 -19.62
N GLU A 103 21.30 -14.81 -18.56
CA GLU A 103 22.39 -14.31 -17.72
C GLU A 103 22.16 -12.83 -17.37
N GLN A 104 21.04 -12.54 -16.69
CA GLN A 104 20.66 -11.18 -16.30
C GLN A 104 20.91 -10.96 -14.80
N PRO A 105 22.10 -10.47 -14.37
CA PRO A 105 22.45 -10.29 -12.96
C PRO A 105 21.47 -9.41 -12.18
N ALA A 106 20.93 -8.38 -12.83
CA ALA A 106 19.96 -7.49 -12.19
C ALA A 106 18.66 -8.24 -11.84
N ALA A 107 18.15 -9.06 -12.76
CA ALA A 107 16.93 -9.82 -12.55
C ALA A 107 17.14 -10.97 -11.55
N THR A 108 18.28 -11.67 -11.61
CA THR A 108 18.59 -12.73 -10.66
C THR A 108 18.88 -12.18 -9.26
N GLY A 109 19.51 -11.00 -9.15
CA GLY A 109 19.74 -10.31 -7.89
C GLY A 109 18.45 -9.92 -7.16
N LEU A 110 17.45 -9.42 -7.90
CA LEU A 110 16.11 -9.12 -7.34
C LEU A 110 15.41 -10.37 -6.78
N LEU A 111 15.75 -11.56 -7.28
CA LEU A 111 15.19 -12.83 -6.85
C LEU A 111 16.19 -13.69 -6.05
N SER A 112 17.26 -13.10 -5.51
CA SER A 112 18.31 -13.79 -4.76
C SER A 112 17.74 -14.70 -3.66
N PHE A 113 16.85 -14.18 -2.82
CA PHE A 113 16.21 -14.97 -1.76
C PHE A 113 15.40 -16.18 -2.29
N TYR A 114 14.78 -16.04 -3.46
CA TYR A 114 14.08 -17.15 -4.10
C TYR A 114 15.05 -18.22 -4.61
N PHE A 115 16.20 -17.83 -5.17
CA PHE A 115 17.20 -18.79 -5.63
C PHE A 115 17.90 -19.51 -4.47
N ASP A 116 18.16 -18.81 -3.36
CA ASP A 116 18.81 -19.38 -2.18
C ASP A 116 17.86 -20.29 -1.38
N HIS A 117 16.58 -19.91 -1.27
CA HIS A 117 15.59 -20.60 -0.45
C HIS A 117 14.24 -20.76 -1.17
N PRO A 118 14.16 -21.53 -2.28
CA PRO A 118 13.00 -21.55 -3.18
C PRO A 118 11.70 -22.01 -2.52
N VAL A 119 11.77 -23.03 -1.64
CA VAL A 119 10.60 -23.53 -0.92
C VAL A 119 10.09 -22.50 0.08
N MET A 120 10.99 -21.89 0.86
CA MET A 120 10.63 -20.85 1.83
C MET A 120 10.06 -19.63 1.12
N ALA A 121 10.72 -19.14 0.08
CA ALA A 121 10.25 -18.01 -0.73
C ALA A 121 8.86 -18.26 -1.32
N TRP A 122 8.59 -19.46 -1.82
CA TRP A 122 7.26 -19.82 -2.32
C TRP A 122 6.19 -19.72 -1.23
N PHE A 123 6.36 -20.43 -0.12
CA PHE A 123 5.33 -20.47 0.93
C PHE A 123 5.18 -19.13 1.64
N SER A 124 6.28 -18.44 1.93
CA SER A 124 6.24 -17.10 2.53
C SER A 124 5.64 -16.05 1.61
N SER A 125 5.75 -16.17 0.29
CA SER A 125 5.04 -15.28 -0.65
C SER A 125 3.53 -15.53 -0.64
N LEU A 126 3.11 -16.81 -0.57
CA LEU A 126 1.70 -17.19 -0.49
C LEU A 126 1.06 -16.70 0.81
N THR A 127 1.81 -16.69 1.91
CA THR A 127 1.35 -16.12 3.19
C THR A 127 1.54 -14.60 3.29
N LEU A 128 1.95 -13.94 2.20
CA LEU A 128 2.13 -12.48 2.11
C LEU A 128 3.25 -11.91 3.01
N ILE A 129 4.19 -12.76 3.43
CA ILE A 129 5.34 -12.40 4.26
C ILE A 129 6.52 -11.97 3.39
N TYR A 130 6.91 -12.82 2.42
CA TYR A 130 7.95 -12.46 1.45
C TYR A 130 7.32 -11.57 0.38
N GLY A 131 7.92 -10.39 0.19
CA GLY A 131 7.52 -9.42 -0.82
C GLY A 131 8.60 -9.32 -1.89
N PRO A 132 8.56 -10.16 -2.95
CA PRO A 132 9.52 -10.07 -4.03
C PRO A 132 9.56 -8.64 -4.59
N PRO A 133 10.75 -8.08 -4.88
CA PRO A 133 10.87 -6.76 -5.47
C PRO A 133 9.97 -6.60 -6.71
N LEU A 134 9.42 -5.39 -6.90
CA LEU A 134 8.41 -5.02 -7.92
C LEU A 134 6.98 -5.53 -7.63
N LEU A 135 6.81 -6.55 -6.79
CA LEU A 135 5.50 -7.08 -6.39
C LEU A 135 5.14 -6.79 -4.93
N ASP A 136 6.02 -6.13 -4.19
CA ASP A 136 5.97 -5.93 -2.75
C ASP A 136 4.85 -5.02 -2.25
N ILE A 137 4.24 -4.22 -3.14
CA ILE A 137 3.00 -3.49 -2.83
C ILE A 137 1.76 -4.40 -2.76
N LEU A 138 1.77 -5.54 -3.45
CA LEU A 138 0.60 -6.40 -3.59
C LEU A 138 0.23 -7.14 -2.28
N PRO A 139 1.19 -7.68 -1.49
CA PRO A 139 0.92 -8.26 -0.17
C PRO A 139 0.10 -7.34 0.74
N ILE A 140 0.55 -6.09 0.91
CA ILE A 140 -0.14 -5.13 1.77
C ILE A 140 -1.52 -4.77 1.23
N TYR A 141 -1.67 -4.68 -0.10
CA TYR A 141 -2.94 -4.36 -0.74
C TYR A 141 -3.96 -5.49 -0.54
N VAL A 142 -3.54 -6.75 -0.71
CA VAL A 142 -4.39 -7.92 -0.44
C VAL A 142 -4.82 -7.95 1.01
N LEU A 143 -3.88 -7.75 1.95
CA LEU A 143 -4.16 -7.73 3.38
C LEU A 143 -5.18 -6.65 3.73
N PHE A 144 -4.96 -5.42 3.29
CA PHE A 144 -5.88 -4.31 3.56
C PHE A 144 -7.26 -4.54 2.96
N MET A 145 -7.35 -5.05 1.74
CA MET A 145 -8.62 -5.47 1.13
C MET A 145 -9.32 -6.58 1.93
N ALA A 146 -8.57 -7.53 2.50
CA ALA A 146 -9.11 -8.64 3.28
C ALA A 146 -9.66 -8.19 4.65
N VAL A 147 -9.04 -7.20 5.30
CA VAL A 147 -9.47 -6.64 6.60
C VAL A 147 -10.60 -5.60 6.43
N SER A 148 -10.68 -4.95 5.26
CA SER A 148 -11.69 -3.91 4.93
C SER A 148 -13.16 -4.27 5.27
N PRO A 149 -13.67 -5.51 5.05
CA PRO A 149 -15.01 -5.90 5.48
C PRO A 149 -15.28 -5.66 6.97
N ALA A 150 -14.30 -5.98 7.83
CA ALA A 150 -14.42 -5.84 9.27
C ALA A 150 -14.36 -4.35 9.67
N ILE A 151 -13.38 -3.62 9.14
CA ILE A 151 -13.18 -2.19 9.37
C ILE A 151 -14.43 -1.40 8.97
N LEU A 152 -14.91 -1.57 7.72
CA LEU A 152 -16.10 -0.86 7.24
C LEU A 152 -17.33 -1.24 8.06
N SER A 153 -17.50 -2.51 8.43
CA SER A 153 -18.62 -2.91 9.27
C SER A 153 -18.59 -2.31 10.67
N ARG A 154 -17.41 -2.10 11.23
CA ARG A 154 -17.22 -1.45 12.54
C ARG A 154 -17.45 0.06 12.39
N GLY A 155 -16.83 0.69 11.41
CA GLY A 155 -16.93 2.13 11.12
C GLY A 155 -18.36 2.58 10.81
N LEU A 156 -19.10 1.82 10.00
CA LEU A 156 -20.49 2.13 9.68
C LEU A 156 -21.46 1.94 10.85
N ARG A 157 -21.14 1.09 11.84
CA ARG A 157 -22.04 0.80 12.98
C ARG A 157 -21.71 1.59 14.24
N HIS A 158 -20.44 1.88 14.48
CA HIS A 158 -19.95 2.42 15.74
C HIS A 158 -19.12 3.69 15.56
N GLY A 159 -19.06 4.23 14.34
CA GLY A 159 -18.24 5.38 14.02
C GLY A 159 -16.76 5.05 13.79
N TRP A 160 -16.03 6.06 13.31
CA TRP A 160 -14.66 5.92 12.84
C TRP A 160 -13.59 6.36 13.84
N GLY A 161 -13.97 7.08 14.91
CA GLY A 161 -13.03 7.67 15.86
C GLY A 161 -12.01 6.68 16.40
N ALA A 162 -12.46 5.57 17.02
CA ALA A 162 -11.55 4.56 17.56
C ALA A 162 -10.66 3.89 16.50
N ILE A 163 -11.16 3.69 15.27
CA ILE A 163 -10.39 3.10 14.16
C ILE A 163 -9.30 4.08 13.72
N LEU A 164 -9.64 5.35 13.53
CA LEU A 164 -8.70 6.40 13.11
C LEU A 164 -7.65 6.66 14.19
N THR A 165 -8.04 6.73 15.46
CA THR A 165 -7.09 6.89 16.58
C THR A 165 -6.13 5.72 16.65
N ALA A 166 -6.62 4.47 16.62
CA ALA A 166 -5.76 3.29 16.63
C ALA A 166 -4.82 3.27 15.40
N SER A 167 -5.35 3.61 14.23
CA SER A 167 -4.58 3.69 12.99
C SER A 167 -3.48 4.76 13.05
N ALA A 168 -3.77 5.94 13.61
CA ALA A 168 -2.80 7.01 13.78
C ALA A 168 -1.71 6.65 14.81
N VAL A 169 -2.09 6.00 15.91
CA VAL A 169 -1.13 5.49 16.92
C VAL A 169 -0.20 4.44 16.32
N LEU A 170 -0.73 3.49 15.56
CA LEU A 170 0.08 2.46 14.88
C LEU A 170 1.01 3.08 13.83
N TRP A 171 0.53 4.06 13.07
CA TRP A 171 1.37 4.79 12.12
C TRP A 171 2.49 5.56 12.84
N PHE A 172 2.19 6.23 13.94
CA PHE A 172 3.19 6.96 14.72
C PHE A 172 4.22 6.00 15.31
N ALA A 173 3.78 4.90 15.93
CA ALA A 173 4.67 3.87 16.46
C ALA A 173 5.57 3.25 15.37
N ALA A 174 5.05 3.10 14.14
CA ALA A 174 5.83 2.59 13.02
C ALA A 174 7.03 3.50 12.67
N GLN A 175 6.92 4.82 12.89
CA GLN A 175 8.04 5.77 12.68
C GLN A 175 9.21 5.56 13.65
N PHE A 176 8.97 4.84 14.75
CA PHE A 176 9.99 4.48 15.75
C PHE A 176 10.37 2.99 15.70
N GLY A 177 10.15 2.33 14.55
CA GLY A 177 10.59 0.95 14.33
C GLY A 177 9.71 -0.13 14.96
N PHE A 178 8.51 0.21 15.47
CA PHE A 178 7.58 -0.76 16.05
C PHE A 178 7.31 -1.97 15.15
N GLY A 179 7.14 -1.72 13.84
CA GLY A 179 6.85 -2.78 12.86
C GLY A 179 7.99 -3.78 12.72
N ASN A 180 9.22 -3.28 12.64
CA ASN A 180 10.43 -4.11 12.54
C ASN A 180 10.65 -4.91 13.81
N TRP A 181 10.52 -4.25 14.97
CA TRP A 181 10.60 -4.91 16.27
C TRP A 181 9.58 -6.05 16.39
N LEU A 182 8.31 -5.78 16.06
CA LEU A 182 7.25 -6.78 16.16
C LEU A 182 7.49 -7.96 15.20
N TYR A 183 7.96 -7.68 13.98
CA TYR A 183 8.33 -8.72 13.03
C TYR A 183 9.43 -9.62 13.60
N LEU A 184 10.50 -9.04 14.13
CA LEU A 184 11.62 -9.80 14.68
C LEU A 184 11.20 -10.67 15.87
N VAL A 185 10.37 -10.13 16.77
CA VAL A 185 9.83 -10.89 17.92
C VAL A 185 9.01 -12.09 17.44
N VAL A 186 8.08 -11.88 16.51
CA VAL A 186 7.23 -12.96 15.99
C VAL A 186 8.04 -13.97 15.20
N ALA A 187 8.95 -13.50 14.34
CA ALA A 187 9.80 -14.34 13.51
C ALA A 187 10.69 -15.25 14.36
N ASN A 188 11.27 -14.70 15.44
CA ASN A 188 12.04 -15.50 16.39
C ASN A 188 11.17 -16.54 17.13
N ALA A 189 9.96 -16.16 17.53
CA ALA A 189 9.07 -17.04 18.28
C ALA A 189 8.59 -18.27 17.48
N ILE A 190 8.50 -18.16 16.14
CA ILE A 190 8.00 -19.23 15.25
C ILE A 190 9.08 -19.82 14.33
N ASP A 191 10.36 -19.51 14.57
CA ASP A 191 11.51 -19.85 13.70
C ASP A 191 11.28 -19.50 12.21
N LEU A 192 10.70 -18.32 11.94
CA LEU A 192 10.50 -17.82 10.58
C LEU A 192 11.83 -17.33 10.02
N ARG A 193 12.36 -18.06 9.03
CA ARG A 193 13.64 -17.78 8.38
C ARG A 193 13.53 -16.87 7.16
N VAL A 194 12.66 -15.86 7.24
CA VAL A 194 12.57 -14.81 6.22
C VAL A 194 13.27 -13.56 6.78
N PRO A 195 14.32 -13.06 6.12
CA PRO A 195 14.97 -11.83 6.57
C PRO A 195 14.05 -10.61 6.44
N LEU A 196 14.17 -9.64 7.36
CA LEU A 196 13.33 -8.44 7.37
C LEU A 196 13.43 -7.64 6.05
N ASN A 197 14.61 -7.55 5.44
CA ASN A 197 14.79 -6.86 4.16
C ASN A 197 14.11 -7.56 2.97
N GLN A 198 13.59 -8.77 3.16
CA GLN A 198 12.82 -9.52 2.17
C GLN A 198 11.30 -9.35 2.34
N THR A 199 10.82 -8.67 3.40
CA THR A 199 9.38 -8.48 3.62
C THR A 199 8.75 -7.39 2.74
N GLY A 200 9.53 -6.80 1.84
CA GLY A 200 9.12 -5.68 0.98
C GLY A 200 9.39 -4.30 1.59
N ALA A 201 9.34 -3.26 0.77
CA ALA A 201 9.59 -1.88 1.19
C ALA A 201 8.40 -1.23 1.93
N PHE A 202 7.22 -1.84 1.87
CA PHE A 202 5.97 -1.26 2.36
C PHE A 202 5.65 -1.71 3.79
N SER A 203 5.93 -0.85 4.77
CA SER A 203 5.57 -1.10 6.17
C SER A 203 4.05 -1.19 6.37
N ILE A 204 3.53 -2.38 6.69
CA ILE A 204 2.10 -2.62 6.96
C ILE A 204 1.55 -1.63 7.99
N TRP A 205 2.32 -1.35 9.04
CA TRP A 205 1.91 -0.54 10.19
C TRP A 205 1.84 0.96 9.88
N ALA A 206 2.68 1.44 8.97
CA ALA A 206 2.62 2.81 8.47
C ALA A 206 1.54 2.95 7.38
N TRP A 207 1.56 2.06 6.38
CA TRP A 207 0.71 2.16 5.19
C TRP A 207 -0.78 1.91 5.47
N GLN A 208 -1.11 1.20 6.55
CA GLN A 208 -2.51 1.02 6.94
C GLN A 208 -3.21 2.35 7.21
N PHE A 209 -2.50 3.39 7.65
CA PHE A 209 -3.11 4.70 7.89
C PHE A 209 -3.69 5.32 6.62
N LEU A 210 -2.95 5.30 5.51
CA LEU A 210 -3.46 5.77 4.22
C LEU A 210 -4.70 4.99 3.77
N TRP A 211 -4.68 3.67 3.98
CA TRP A 211 -5.82 2.82 3.63
C TRP A 211 -7.05 3.12 4.49
N ILE A 212 -6.88 3.20 5.82
CA ILE A 212 -7.97 3.51 6.75
C ILE A 212 -8.56 4.89 6.48
N LEU A 213 -7.70 5.90 6.26
CA LEU A 213 -8.12 7.26 5.90
C LEU A 213 -8.94 7.26 4.62
N GLY A 214 -8.46 6.58 3.58
CA GLY A 214 -9.20 6.43 2.32
C GLY A 214 -10.56 5.75 2.52
N LEU A 215 -10.60 4.61 3.22
CA LEU A 215 -11.85 3.90 3.53
C LEU A 215 -12.86 4.81 4.24
N TRP A 216 -12.41 5.57 5.23
CA TRP A 216 -13.23 6.50 5.99
C TRP A 216 -13.80 7.61 5.11
N LEU A 217 -12.94 8.32 4.36
CA LEU A 217 -13.36 9.40 3.46
C LEU A 217 -14.35 8.88 2.40
N GLY A 218 -14.10 7.68 1.87
CA GLY A 218 -14.99 7.02 0.92
C GLY A 218 -16.35 6.69 1.54
N ALA A 219 -16.35 6.15 2.76
CA ALA A 219 -17.57 5.83 3.50
C ALA A 219 -18.38 7.08 3.87
N ALA A 220 -17.71 8.15 4.31
CA ALA A 220 -18.34 9.44 4.60
C ALA A 220 -19.01 10.03 3.35
N LYS A 221 -18.33 9.97 2.20
CA LYS A 221 -18.92 10.35 0.90
C LYS A 221 -20.11 9.48 0.52
N ALA A 222 -20.09 8.19 0.84
CA ALA A 222 -21.22 7.29 0.62
C ALA A 222 -22.42 7.61 1.52
N GLN A 223 -22.17 8.08 2.75
CA GLN A 223 -23.19 8.49 3.72
C GLN A 223 -23.70 9.93 3.50
N GLY A 224 -23.17 10.67 2.52
CA GLY A 224 -23.58 12.05 2.24
C GLY A 224 -23.03 13.08 3.23
N GLN A 225 -21.97 12.75 3.99
CA GLN A 225 -21.36 13.64 4.97
C GLN A 225 -20.51 14.71 4.29
N ALA A 226 -21.17 15.71 3.70
CA ALA A 226 -20.51 16.80 2.96
C ALA A 226 -19.63 17.67 3.86
N ASP A 227 -19.98 17.82 5.13
CA ASP A 227 -19.24 18.67 6.07
C ASP A 227 -17.83 18.16 6.35
N LEU A 228 -17.57 16.86 6.18
CA LEU A 228 -16.23 16.28 6.34
C LEU A 228 -15.21 16.84 5.33
N PHE A 229 -15.70 17.33 4.19
CA PHE A 229 -14.87 17.91 3.13
C PHE A 229 -14.73 19.43 3.26
N LYS A 230 -15.25 20.03 4.34
CA LYS A 230 -15.03 21.44 4.68
C LYS A 230 -13.85 21.54 5.64
N PHE A 231 -12.70 21.96 5.11
CA PHE A 231 -11.49 22.15 5.89
C PHE A 231 -11.37 23.61 6.35
N PRO A 232 -10.99 23.87 7.61
CA PRO A 232 -10.75 25.24 8.06
C PRO A 232 -9.54 25.85 7.34
N ALA A 233 -9.59 27.15 7.06
CA ALA A 233 -8.55 27.84 6.29
C ALA A 233 -7.15 27.69 6.90
N TRP A 234 -7.03 27.72 8.23
CA TRP A 234 -5.75 27.50 8.92
C TRP A 234 -5.19 26.09 8.67
N GLY A 235 -6.05 25.06 8.65
CA GLY A 235 -5.64 23.67 8.41
C GLY A 235 -5.16 23.48 6.98
N VAL A 236 -5.82 24.13 6.02
CA VAL A 236 -5.37 24.18 4.62
C VAL A 236 -4.03 24.92 4.53
N ALA A 237 -3.88 26.07 5.17
CA ALA A 237 -2.63 26.84 5.16
C ALA A 237 -1.44 26.05 5.74
N VAL A 238 -1.63 25.36 6.87
CA VAL A 238 -0.61 24.47 7.46
C VAL A 238 -0.28 23.33 6.49
N SER A 239 -1.28 22.69 5.89
CA SER A 239 -1.07 21.60 4.93
C SER A 239 -0.28 22.06 3.70
N VAL A 240 -0.58 23.26 3.17
CA VAL A 240 0.14 23.86 2.05
C VAL A 240 1.58 24.20 2.46
N GLY A 241 1.78 24.79 3.65
CA GLY A 241 3.12 25.09 4.17
C GLY A 241 3.99 23.83 4.30
N LEU A 242 3.44 22.74 4.85
CA LEU A 242 4.11 21.45 4.94
C LEU A 242 4.40 20.86 3.55
N ALA A 243 3.45 20.92 2.62
CA ALA A 243 3.64 20.42 1.26
C ALA A 243 4.77 21.17 0.54
N VAL A 244 4.81 22.50 0.64
CA VAL A 244 5.90 23.32 0.08
C VAL A 244 7.23 22.97 0.75
N TYR A 245 7.26 22.83 2.07
CA TYR A 245 8.46 22.43 2.80
C TYR A 245 9.01 21.08 2.30
N PHE A 246 8.19 20.02 2.26
CA PHE A 246 8.64 18.71 1.79
C PHE A 246 8.96 18.68 0.29
N MET A 247 8.26 19.49 -0.52
CA MET A 247 8.57 19.67 -1.93
C MET A 247 9.97 20.27 -2.11
N THR A 248 10.28 21.35 -1.39
CA THR A 248 11.59 22.01 -1.45
C THR A 248 12.70 21.09 -0.92
N TRP A 249 12.48 20.44 0.23
CA TRP A 249 13.44 19.50 0.81
C TRP A 249 13.76 18.37 -0.18
N ARG A 250 12.75 17.70 -0.72
CA ARG A 250 12.94 16.61 -1.71
C ARG A 250 13.76 17.04 -2.93
N HIS A 251 13.55 18.24 -3.45
CA HIS A 251 14.26 18.73 -4.63
C HIS A 251 15.65 19.27 -4.31
N TYR A 252 15.92 19.60 -3.05
CA TYR A 252 17.24 19.98 -2.58
C TYR A 252 18.13 18.77 -2.26
N THR A 253 17.62 17.75 -1.54
CA THR A 253 18.42 16.60 -1.08
C THR A 253 18.34 15.35 -1.96
N GLY A 254 17.38 15.29 -2.90
CA GLY A 254 17.12 14.08 -3.69
C GLY A 254 16.14 13.12 -3.00
N GLN A 255 16.01 11.90 -3.54
CA GLN A 255 15.00 10.91 -3.10
C GLN A 255 15.20 10.39 -1.68
N ALA A 256 16.44 10.36 -1.21
CA ALA A 256 16.78 9.98 0.15
C ALA A 256 16.88 11.25 1.03
N PRO A 257 15.94 11.48 1.97
CA PRO A 257 15.92 12.70 2.79
C PRO A 257 17.21 12.90 3.59
N PHE A 258 17.89 11.81 3.97
CA PHE A 258 19.13 11.82 4.75
C PHE A 258 20.35 11.31 3.97
N GLY A 259 20.32 11.42 2.63
CA GLY A 259 21.44 11.03 1.78
C GLY A 259 21.80 9.55 1.92
N GLY A 260 23.07 9.24 2.24
CA GLY A 260 23.56 7.86 2.39
C GLY A 260 23.26 7.20 3.74
N ASP A 261 22.63 7.91 4.69
CA ASP A 261 22.30 7.34 6.00
C ASP A 261 21.11 6.37 5.90
N MET A 262 21.43 5.10 5.64
CA MET A 262 20.43 4.04 5.49
C MET A 262 19.58 3.87 6.75
N VAL A 263 20.09 4.13 7.95
CA VAL A 263 19.34 3.94 9.20
C VAL A 263 18.26 5.01 9.34
N ARG A 264 18.56 6.26 8.99
CA ARG A 264 17.59 7.36 9.04
C ARG A 264 16.60 7.36 7.88
N ASN A 265 16.95 6.71 6.76
CA ASN A 265 16.07 6.57 5.59
C ASN A 265 15.14 5.34 5.68
N LEU A 266 15.25 4.51 6.72
CA LEU A 266 14.43 3.31 6.96
C LEU A 266 13.21 3.57 7.84
#